data_AF-A0A089Q7D2-F1
#
_entry.id   AF-A0A089Q7D2-F1
#
_cell.length_a   1.000
_cell.length_b   1.000
_cell.length_c   1.000
_cell.angle_alpha   90.00
_cell.angle_beta   90.00
_cell.angle_gamma   90.00
#
_symmetry.space_group_name_H-M   'P 1'
#
loop_
_entity.id
_entity.type
_entity.pdbx_description
1 polymer ?
#
loop_
_entity_poly.entity_id
_entity_poly.type
_entity_poly.pdbx_seq_one_letter_code
_entity_poly.pdbx_strand_id
1 'polypeptide(L)'
;DVLAVDPDEGPYGSINYTIINKLAYEKFSINQAGHIATLQKLDRENSTEKVIAIKVMARDGGGKVAFCTVKIILTDENDNPPQFKASKYTLSIQSNVSKGSPVIQVIAYDADEGLNAEVTYSVDSFEEATEDLIEIHPSTGMISVKESLVGLENKMFNFKVKAQDGGSPHWDSSVPVHLQVVPTKVSLPRFSEPLYTFAASEDLPAGAEVGLVKAVAVEPIIYSLVQGTTMASNKDGVFTLDQKTGSLKVGKSVDHETTKWYQIDVLAHCSHLETDLVSLVSVNIQVKDVNDNHPIFEANPYKAFLTENMPA
;
A
#
# COMPACT_ATOMS: atom_id res chain seq x y z
N ASP A 1 5.01 -18.83 27.30
CA ASP A 1 5.96 -19.04 28.40
C ASP A 1 7.19 -19.79 27.94
N VAL A 2 8.27 -19.69 28.71
CA VAL A 2 9.49 -20.49 28.54
C VAL A 2 9.81 -21.22 29.84
N LEU A 3 10.35 -22.44 29.73
CA LEU A 3 10.74 -23.26 30.87
C LEU A 3 12.13 -23.85 30.63
N ALA A 4 13.00 -23.66 31.61
CA ALA A 4 14.27 -24.34 31.76
C ALA A 4 14.26 -25.14 33.08
N VAL A 5 15.03 -26.21 33.14
CA VAL A 5 15.15 -27.09 34.30
C VAL A 5 16.64 -27.28 34.61
N ASP A 6 17.00 -27.18 35.88
CA ASP A 6 18.34 -27.45 36.39
C ASP A 6 18.24 -28.54 37.47
N PRO A 7 18.96 -29.68 37.34
CA PRO A 7 18.89 -30.79 38.28
C PRO A 7 19.61 -30.54 39.62
N ASP A 8 20.39 -29.46 39.74
CA ASP A 8 21.13 -29.15 40.97
C ASP A 8 20.20 -28.66 42.11
N GLU A 9 20.58 -28.87 43.37
CA GLU A 9 19.81 -28.40 44.53
C GLU A 9 20.18 -26.97 44.96
N GLY A 10 19.25 -26.30 45.65
CA GLY A 10 19.48 -25.00 46.26
C GLY A 10 19.71 -23.88 45.23
N PRO A 11 20.67 -22.95 45.45
CA PRO A 11 20.89 -21.83 44.55
C PRO A 11 21.36 -22.27 43.15
N TYR A 12 22.01 -23.42 43.03
CA TYR A 12 22.47 -23.97 41.76
C TYR A 12 21.31 -24.51 40.90
N GLY A 13 20.18 -24.87 41.50
CA GLY A 13 18.94 -25.20 40.76
C GLY A 13 18.04 -23.99 40.45
N SER A 14 18.38 -22.80 40.96
CA SER A 14 17.54 -21.61 40.83
C SER A 14 17.83 -20.87 39.53
N ILE A 15 16.84 -20.80 38.65
CA ILE A 15 16.97 -20.23 37.30
C ILE A 15 16.44 -18.80 37.24
N ASN A 16 17.22 -17.91 36.63
CA ASN A 16 16.83 -16.56 36.29
C ASN A 16 16.79 -16.37 34.76
N TYR A 17 15.69 -15.84 34.24
CA TYR A 17 15.50 -15.57 32.82
C TYR A 17 15.82 -14.12 32.46
N THR A 18 16.43 -13.90 31.30
CA THR A 18 16.75 -12.56 30.77
C THR A 18 16.60 -12.53 29.26
N ILE A 19 15.94 -11.50 28.72
CA ILE A 19 15.92 -11.22 27.27
C ILE A 19 17.25 -10.55 26.89
N ILE A 20 17.94 -11.09 25.88
CA ILE A 20 19.33 -10.69 25.55
C ILE A 20 19.48 -9.97 24.20
N ASN A 21 18.41 -9.79 23.41
CA ASN A 21 18.45 -8.97 22.19
C ASN A 21 17.67 -7.66 22.36
N LYS A 22 18.27 -6.57 21.86
CA LYS A 22 17.79 -5.19 22.07
C LYS A 22 16.36 -4.97 21.57
N LEU A 23 16.08 -5.43 20.34
CA LEU A 23 14.75 -5.31 19.70
C LEU A 23 13.62 -5.89 20.56
N ALA A 24 13.87 -7.04 21.21
CA ALA A 24 12.87 -7.67 22.06
C ALA A 24 12.80 -7.04 23.45
N TYR A 25 13.92 -6.57 24.00
CA TYR A 25 13.97 -5.96 25.33
C TYR A 25 13.14 -4.67 25.42
N GLU A 26 13.01 -3.92 24.32
CA GLU A 26 12.19 -2.71 24.27
C GLU A 26 10.68 -3.00 24.20
N LYS A 27 10.29 -4.18 23.70
CA LYS A 27 8.88 -4.52 23.42
C LYS A 27 8.30 -5.59 24.36
N PHE A 28 9.15 -6.34 25.06
CA PHE A 28 8.76 -7.48 25.88
C PHE A 28 9.47 -7.49 27.23
N SER A 29 8.81 -8.07 28.22
CA SER A 29 9.36 -8.41 29.52
C SER A 29 9.28 -9.92 29.76
N ILE A 30 10.18 -10.43 30.60
CA ILE A 30 10.14 -11.81 31.09
C ILE A 30 10.23 -11.81 32.61
N ASN A 31 9.36 -12.57 33.29
CA ASN A 31 9.42 -12.71 34.74
C ASN A 31 10.21 -13.96 35.18
N GLN A 32 10.44 -14.11 36.48
CA GLN A 32 11.18 -15.25 37.05
C GLN A 32 10.52 -16.61 36.78
N ALA A 33 9.20 -16.63 36.54
CA ALA A 33 8.47 -17.84 36.18
C ALA A 33 8.53 -18.16 34.67
N GLY A 34 9.23 -17.36 33.88
CA GLY A 34 9.36 -17.56 32.43
C GLY A 34 8.16 -17.08 31.62
N HIS A 35 7.24 -16.30 32.21
CA HIS A 35 6.15 -15.67 31.46
C HIS A 35 6.67 -14.47 30.69
N ILE A 36 6.38 -14.42 29.40
CA ILE A 36 6.73 -13.32 28.51
C ILE A 36 5.48 -12.47 28.32
N ALA A 37 5.58 -11.16 28.55
CA ALA A 37 4.50 -10.21 28.37
C ALA A 37 4.95 -9.04 27.49
N THR A 38 4.05 -8.51 26.68
CA THR A 38 4.28 -7.30 25.89
C THR A 38 4.34 -6.06 26.80
N LEU A 39 5.19 -5.09 26.45
CA LEU A 39 5.30 -3.80 27.13
C LEU A 39 4.49 -2.69 26.44
N GLN A 40 4.13 -2.90 25.18
CA GLN A 40 3.41 -1.96 24.33
C GLN A 40 2.44 -2.70 23.40
N LYS A 41 1.48 -1.97 22.79
CA LYS A 41 0.69 -2.51 21.67
C LYS A 41 1.67 -2.83 20.54
N LEU A 42 1.53 -4.01 19.97
CA LEU A 42 2.23 -4.39 18.75
C LEU A 42 1.29 -4.23 17.57
N ASP A 43 1.85 -3.95 16.42
CA ASP A 43 1.15 -3.64 15.18
C ASP A 43 1.64 -4.62 14.10
N ARG A 44 0.75 -5.48 13.60
CA ARG A 44 1.14 -6.55 12.67
C ARG A 44 1.49 -5.98 11.30
N GLU A 45 0.87 -4.86 10.92
CA GLU A 45 1.07 -4.16 9.66
C GLU A 45 2.46 -3.52 9.59
N ASN A 46 3.10 -3.31 10.74
CA ASN A 46 4.51 -3.02 10.80
C ASN A 46 5.34 -4.27 10.46
N SER A 47 5.98 -4.24 9.28
CA SER A 47 6.81 -5.35 8.77
C SER A 47 7.90 -5.85 9.75
N THR A 48 8.39 -4.99 10.65
CA THR A 48 9.40 -5.37 11.67
C THR A 48 8.80 -6.06 12.90
N GLU A 49 7.48 -6.02 13.05
CA GLU A 49 6.74 -6.57 14.20
C GLU A 49 5.98 -7.85 13.85
N LYS A 50 5.70 -8.11 12.57
CA LYS A 50 4.99 -9.31 12.11
C LYS A 50 5.57 -10.62 12.68
N VAL A 51 6.91 -10.72 12.73
CA VAL A 51 7.63 -11.86 13.30
C VAL A 51 8.79 -11.38 14.16
N ILE A 52 8.73 -11.63 15.46
CA ILE A 52 9.75 -11.17 16.41
C ILE A 52 10.46 -12.38 17.02
N ALA A 53 11.78 -12.41 16.89
CA ALA A 53 12.64 -13.38 17.56
C ALA A 53 13.11 -12.82 18.90
N ILE A 54 12.72 -13.47 20.00
CA ILE A 54 13.15 -13.14 21.37
C ILE A 54 14.22 -14.14 21.77
N LYS A 55 15.46 -13.66 21.97
CA LYS A 55 16.56 -14.47 22.49
C LYS A 55 16.50 -14.40 24.02
N VAL A 56 16.29 -15.55 24.67
CA VAL A 56 16.20 -15.68 26.13
C VAL A 56 17.41 -16.45 26.65
N MET A 57 18.01 -15.93 27.72
CA MET A 57 19.04 -16.60 28.52
C MET A 57 18.42 -17.08 29.83
N ALA A 58 18.59 -18.36 30.15
CA ALA A 58 18.34 -18.92 31.46
C ALA A 58 19.69 -19.07 32.17
N ARG A 59 19.81 -18.57 33.40
CA ARG A 59 21.05 -18.60 34.20
C ARG A 59 20.80 -19.20 35.57
N ASP A 60 21.60 -20.18 35.96
CA ASP A 60 21.56 -20.76 37.30
C ASP A 60 22.27 -19.86 38.33
N GLY A 61 22.17 -20.17 39.63
CA GLY A 61 22.92 -19.46 40.67
C GLY A 61 24.43 -19.70 40.65
N GLY A 62 24.90 -20.72 39.92
CA GLY A 62 26.32 -21.07 39.74
C GLY A 62 27.02 -20.32 38.61
N GLY A 63 26.27 -19.63 37.74
CA GLY A 63 26.76 -18.93 36.57
C GLY A 63 26.71 -19.71 35.26
N LYS A 64 26.22 -20.96 35.22
CA LYS A 64 25.96 -21.66 33.95
C LYS A 64 24.73 -21.05 33.28
N VAL A 65 24.73 -21.09 31.95
CA VAL A 65 23.68 -20.48 31.13
C VAL A 65 23.21 -21.43 30.03
N ALA A 66 21.94 -21.29 29.66
CA ALA A 66 21.33 -21.89 28.49
C ALA A 66 20.61 -20.80 27.67
N PHE A 67 20.50 -21.01 26.36
CA PHE A 67 19.88 -20.06 25.44
C PHE A 67 18.71 -20.70 24.70
N CYS A 68 17.66 -19.92 24.47
CA CYS A 68 16.51 -20.29 23.66
C CYS A 68 16.10 -19.11 22.79
N THR A 69 15.57 -19.38 21.59
CA THR A 69 14.93 -18.36 20.76
C THR A 69 13.44 -18.64 20.68
N VAL A 70 12.63 -17.70 21.15
CA VAL A 70 11.17 -17.73 21.04
C VAL A 70 10.76 -16.93 19.82
N LYS A 71 10.05 -17.55 18.88
CA LYS A 71 9.50 -16.88 17.69
C LYS A 71 8.06 -16.46 17.98
N ILE A 72 7.83 -15.17 18.15
CA ILE A 72 6.50 -14.58 18.26
C ILE A 72 6.01 -14.26 16.86
N ILE A 73 4.85 -14.79 16.49
CA ILE A 73 4.17 -14.50 15.22
C ILE A 73 2.88 -13.78 15.59
N LEU A 74 2.74 -12.54 15.14
CA LEU A 74 1.52 -11.79 15.37
C LEU A 74 0.41 -12.33 14.48
N THR A 75 -0.75 -12.53 15.08
CA THR A 75 -2.00 -12.79 14.36
C THR A 75 -2.65 -11.47 14.00
N ASP A 76 -3.38 -11.49 12.89
CA ASP A 76 -4.10 -10.34 12.33
C ASP A 76 -5.38 -10.02 13.12
N GLU A 77 -5.71 -8.75 13.22
CA GLU A 77 -6.97 -8.21 13.74
C GLU A 77 -7.50 -7.24 12.67
N ASN A 78 -8.82 -7.15 12.50
CA ASN A 78 -9.41 -6.30 11.48
C ASN A 78 -9.44 -4.82 11.93
N ASP A 79 -8.30 -4.14 11.91
CA ASP A 79 -8.14 -2.77 12.38
C ASP A 79 -7.71 -1.76 11.31
N ASN A 80 -7.64 -2.17 10.03
CA ASN A 80 -7.43 -1.26 8.91
C ASN A 80 -8.64 -1.26 7.96
N PRO A 81 -9.19 -0.09 7.62
CA PRO A 81 -10.26 -0.01 6.63
C PRO A 81 -9.69 -0.08 5.19
N PRO A 82 -10.46 -0.58 4.21
CA PRO A 82 -10.07 -0.53 2.81
C PRO A 82 -9.79 0.90 2.36
N GLN A 83 -8.72 1.13 1.61
CA GLN A 83 -8.31 2.45 1.16
C GLN A 83 -8.15 2.52 -0.37
N PHE A 84 -9.01 3.30 -1.03
CA PHE A 84 -8.88 3.56 -2.47
C PHE A 84 -7.57 4.26 -2.82
N LYS A 85 -6.91 3.81 -3.89
CA LYS A 85 -5.64 4.38 -4.41
C LYS A 85 -5.71 5.88 -4.73
N ALA A 86 -6.84 6.35 -5.23
CA ALA A 86 -7.10 7.73 -5.64
C ALA A 86 -8.21 8.36 -4.80
N SER A 87 -8.14 9.68 -4.59
CA SER A 87 -9.16 10.42 -3.84
C SER A 87 -10.47 10.64 -4.63
N LYS A 88 -10.39 10.57 -5.96
CA LYS A 88 -11.52 10.62 -6.90
C LYS A 88 -11.11 10.07 -8.27
N TYR A 89 -12.09 9.61 -9.03
CA TYR A 89 -11.91 9.24 -10.44
C TYR A 89 -12.72 10.18 -11.35
N THR A 90 -12.14 10.61 -12.46
CA THR A 90 -12.81 11.45 -13.46
C THR A 90 -12.46 10.95 -14.83
N LEU A 91 -13.47 10.66 -15.64
CA LEU A 91 -13.30 10.06 -16.96
C LEU A 91 -14.40 10.48 -17.93
N SER A 92 -14.11 10.37 -19.21
CA SER A 92 -15.06 10.60 -20.30
C SER A 92 -15.23 9.34 -21.12
N ILE A 93 -16.46 9.05 -21.55
CA ILE A 93 -16.79 7.89 -22.40
C ILE A 93 -17.70 8.32 -23.54
N GLN A 94 -17.53 7.70 -24.71
CA GLN A 94 -18.40 7.98 -25.85
C GLN A 94 -19.75 7.25 -25.70
N SER A 95 -20.84 7.86 -26.16
CA SER A 95 -22.20 7.31 -26.00
C SER A 95 -22.47 6.02 -26.76
N ASN A 96 -21.67 5.69 -27.78
CA ASN A 96 -21.79 4.48 -28.58
C ASN A 96 -20.99 3.28 -28.05
N VAL A 97 -20.37 3.40 -26.87
CA VAL A 97 -19.67 2.26 -26.26
C VAL A 97 -20.68 1.14 -25.98
N SER A 98 -20.31 -0.09 -26.36
CA SER A 98 -21.18 -1.26 -26.21
C SER A 98 -21.42 -1.62 -24.75
N LYS A 99 -22.58 -2.21 -24.47
CA LYS A 99 -22.87 -2.88 -23.19
C LYS A 99 -21.78 -3.91 -22.87
N GLY A 100 -21.38 -3.98 -21.60
CA GLY A 100 -20.30 -4.82 -21.07
C GLY A 100 -18.90 -4.28 -21.30
N SER A 101 -18.72 -3.15 -21.99
CA SER A 101 -17.38 -2.58 -22.19
C SER A 101 -16.82 -2.05 -20.87
N PRO A 102 -15.52 -2.27 -20.61
CA PRO A 102 -14.86 -1.73 -19.42
C PRO A 102 -14.75 -0.21 -19.53
N VAL A 103 -14.99 0.46 -18.41
CA VAL A 103 -14.96 1.91 -18.26
C VAL A 103 -13.70 2.32 -17.51
N ILE A 104 -13.54 1.80 -16.29
CA ILE A 104 -12.36 2.00 -15.44
C ILE A 104 -12.29 0.91 -14.39
N GLN A 105 -11.10 0.54 -13.95
CA GLN A 105 -10.91 -0.28 -12.77
C GLN A 105 -10.55 0.61 -11.59
N VAL A 106 -11.35 0.58 -10.53
CA VAL A 106 -11.02 1.23 -9.26
C VAL A 106 -10.39 0.20 -8.32
N ILE A 107 -9.38 0.63 -7.56
CA ILE A 107 -8.63 -0.26 -6.67
C ILE A 107 -8.59 0.36 -5.27
N ALA A 108 -8.96 -0.43 -4.27
CA ALA A 108 -8.72 -0.19 -2.86
C ALA A 108 -7.82 -1.29 -2.29
N TYR A 109 -6.94 -0.88 -1.38
CA TYR A 109 -6.03 -1.76 -0.67
C TYR A 109 -6.41 -1.79 0.80
N ASP A 110 -6.33 -2.96 1.39
CA ASP A 110 -6.48 -3.16 2.81
C ASP A 110 -5.17 -3.73 3.36
N ALA A 111 -4.73 -3.24 4.51
CA ALA A 111 -3.43 -3.58 5.09
C ALA A 111 -3.45 -4.89 5.89
N ASP A 112 -4.62 -5.38 6.24
CA ASP A 112 -4.83 -6.57 7.08
C ASP A 112 -4.48 -7.89 6.33
N GLU A 113 -4.89 -9.06 6.83
CA GLU A 113 -4.56 -10.36 6.24
C GLU A 113 -5.79 -11.26 6.00
N GLY A 114 -5.76 -12.00 4.88
CA GLY A 114 -6.83 -12.95 4.57
C GLY A 114 -8.17 -12.26 4.33
N LEU A 115 -9.21 -12.69 5.05
CA LEU A 115 -10.57 -12.14 4.90
C LEU A 115 -10.66 -10.68 5.36
N ASN A 116 -9.84 -10.28 6.34
CA ASN A 116 -9.78 -8.90 6.83
C ASN A 116 -9.28 -7.96 5.72
N ALA A 117 -8.42 -8.43 4.83
CA ALA A 117 -7.99 -7.67 3.65
C ALA A 117 -8.74 -7.99 2.35
N GLU A 118 -9.75 -8.86 2.38
CA GLU A 118 -10.52 -9.23 1.19
C GLU A 118 -11.54 -8.14 0.86
N VAL A 119 -11.19 -7.28 -0.11
CA VAL A 119 -12.01 -6.15 -0.52
C VAL A 119 -13.08 -6.56 -1.52
N THR A 120 -14.34 -6.23 -1.20
CA THR A 120 -15.48 -6.30 -2.11
C THR A 120 -15.97 -4.90 -2.50
N TYR A 121 -16.27 -4.70 -3.78
CA TYR A 121 -16.71 -3.42 -4.35
C TYR A 121 -18.20 -3.41 -4.66
N SER A 122 -18.84 -2.26 -4.45
CA SER A 122 -20.21 -1.98 -4.86
C SER A 122 -20.39 -0.52 -5.28
N VAL A 123 -21.41 -0.24 -6.10
CA VAL A 123 -21.80 1.14 -6.40
C VAL A 123 -22.75 1.60 -5.31
N ASP A 124 -22.41 2.70 -4.65
CA ASP A 124 -23.27 3.37 -3.68
C ASP A 124 -24.08 4.43 -4.45
N SER A 125 -25.25 4.02 -4.94
CA SER A 125 -26.11 4.87 -5.78
C SER A 125 -27.14 5.60 -4.92
N PHE A 126 -26.87 6.87 -4.63
CA PHE A 126 -27.90 7.80 -4.14
C PHE A 126 -28.83 8.29 -5.27
N GLU A 127 -28.52 7.98 -6.54
CA GLU A 127 -29.32 8.31 -7.73
C GLU A 127 -29.65 7.04 -8.52
N GLU A 128 -30.92 6.62 -8.55
CA GLU A 128 -31.44 5.44 -9.27
C GLU A 128 -30.94 5.36 -10.73
N ALA A 129 -30.73 6.51 -11.37
CA ALA A 129 -30.26 6.59 -12.75
C ALA A 129 -28.85 6.03 -12.98
N THR A 130 -28.01 5.90 -11.94
CA THR A 130 -26.62 5.41 -12.10
C THR A 130 -26.52 3.89 -12.00
N GLU A 131 -27.32 3.25 -11.14
CA GLU A 131 -27.38 1.79 -10.97
C GLU A 131 -27.82 1.05 -12.25
N ASP A 132 -28.58 1.73 -13.11
CA ASP A 132 -29.04 1.20 -14.39
C ASP A 132 -28.03 1.36 -15.52
N LEU A 133 -27.07 2.28 -15.41
CA LEU A 133 -26.15 2.61 -16.51
C LEU A 133 -24.81 1.90 -16.39
N ILE A 134 -24.36 1.63 -15.17
CA ILE A 134 -23.08 1.01 -14.89
C ILE A 134 -23.24 -0.18 -13.95
N GLU A 135 -22.30 -1.09 -14.04
CA GLU A 135 -22.12 -2.18 -13.08
C GLU A 135 -20.67 -2.23 -12.63
N ILE A 136 -20.42 -2.75 -11.43
CA ILE A 136 -19.07 -2.96 -10.91
C ILE A 136 -18.87 -4.43 -10.57
N HIS A 137 -17.73 -4.98 -10.98
CA HIS A 137 -17.36 -6.34 -10.63
C HIS A 137 -16.89 -6.39 -9.16
N PRO A 138 -17.51 -7.22 -8.29
CA PRO A 138 -17.36 -7.14 -6.84
C PRO A 138 -15.95 -7.46 -6.35
N SER A 139 -15.15 -8.28 -7.05
CA SER A 139 -13.79 -8.62 -6.60
C SER A 139 -12.67 -7.91 -7.35
N THR A 140 -12.96 -7.26 -8.49
CA THR A 140 -11.91 -6.62 -9.31
C THR A 140 -12.04 -5.11 -9.34
N GLY A 141 -13.18 -4.56 -8.93
CA GLY A 141 -13.46 -3.13 -9.00
C GLY A 141 -13.60 -2.62 -10.44
N MET A 142 -13.76 -3.51 -11.43
CA MET A 142 -13.98 -3.12 -12.82
C MET A 142 -15.39 -2.57 -13.00
N ILE A 143 -15.47 -1.28 -13.33
CA ILE A 143 -16.71 -0.62 -13.73
C ILE A 143 -16.91 -0.84 -15.23
N SER A 144 -18.10 -1.27 -15.62
CA SER A 144 -18.47 -1.54 -17.01
C SER A 144 -19.83 -0.92 -17.35
N VAL A 145 -20.08 -0.71 -18.65
CA VAL A 145 -21.37 -0.20 -19.14
C VAL A 145 -22.46 -1.26 -19.02
N LYS A 146 -23.52 -1.00 -18.24
CA LYS A 146 -24.64 -1.93 -18.04
C LYS A 146 -25.75 -1.73 -19.08
N GLU A 147 -26.02 -0.50 -19.50
CA GLU A 147 -27.04 -0.17 -20.51
C GLU A 147 -26.53 0.85 -21.54
N SER A 148 -27.27 0.99 -22.65
CA SER A 148 -26.91 1.91 -23.73
C SER A 148 -26.78 3.35 -23.25
N LEU A 149 -25.66 3.99 -23.57
CA LEU A 149 -25.39 5.40 -23.25
C LEU A 149 -25.90 6.37 -24.33
N VAL A 150 -26.41 5.86 -25.45
CA VAL A 150 -27.00 6.66 -26.53
C VAL A 150 -28.20 7.45 -26.00
N GLY A 151 -28.25 8.77 -26.28
CA GLY A 151 -29.27 9.68 -25.75
C GLY A 151 -28.89 10.32 -24.41
N LEU A 152 -27.74 9.95 -23.84
CA LEU A 152 -27.17 10.54 -22.63
C LEU A 152 -25.95 11.43 -22.93
N GLU A 153 -25.78 11.82 -24.19
CA GLU A 153 -24.69 12.71 -24.59
C GLU A 153 -24.70 14.03 -23.80
N ASN A 154 -23.51 14.49 -23.43
CA ASN A 154 -23.24 15.69 -22.64
C ASN A 154 -23.80 15.66 -21.21
N LYS A 155 -24.19 14.48 -20.70
CA LYS A 155 -24.55 14.31 -19.29
C LYS A 155 -23.34 13.89 -18.46
N MET A 156 -23.29 14.42 -17.24
CA MET A 156 -22.34 14.03 -16.20
C MET A 156 -23.05 13.16 -15.17
N PHE A 157 -22.49 11.99 -14.88
CA PHE A 157 -22.96 11.07 -13.86
C PHE A 157 -21.99 11.06 -12.69
N ASN A 158 -22.51 11.30 -11.49
CA ASN A 158 -21.74 11.35 -10.26
C ASN A 158 -22.23 10.25 -9.34
N PHE A 159 -21.36 9.32 -9.00
CA PHE A 159 -21.69 8.22 -8.10
C PHE A 159 -20.51 7.92 -7.18
N LYS A 160 -20.72 7.13 -6.15
CA LYS A 160 -19.66 6.66 -5.27
C LYS A 160 -19.46 5.16 -5.47
N VAL A 161 -18.22 4.72 -5.42
CA VAL A 161 -17.91 3.30 -5.28
C VAL A 161 -17.53 3.05 -3.84
N LYS A 162 -18.16 2.05 -3.22
CA LYS A 162 -17.85 1.57 -1.89
C LYS A 162 -16.90 0.36 -2.00
N ALA A 163 -15.90 0.32 -1.13
CA ALA A 163 -15.05 -0.84 -0.88
C ALA A 163 -15.28 -1.27 0.58
N GLN A 164 -15.47 -2.57 0.80
CA GLN A 164 -15.72 -3.14 2.13
C GLN A 164 -14.87 -4.39 2.32
N ASP A 165 -14.31 -4.58 3.51
CA ASP A 165 -13.60 -5.78 3.88
C ASP A 165 -14.53 -6.99 4.13
N GLY A 166 -13.94 -8.17 4.28
CA GLY A 166 -14.62 -9.40 4.70
C GLY A 166 -14.55 -9.67 6.21
N GLY A 167 -13.84 -8.82 6.97
CA GLY A 167 -13.53 -9.01 8.39
C GLY A 167 -14.69 -8.70 9.34
N SER A 168 -14.45 -8.79 10.65
CA SER A 168 -15.42 -8.41 11.70
C SER A 168 -14.70 -7.67 12.83
N PRO A 169 -15.10 -6.43 13.19
CA PRO A 169 -16.19 -5.62 12.61
C PRO A 169 -15.91 -5.24 11.15
N HIS A 170 -16.94 -5.07 10.34
CA HIS A 170 -16.77 -4.67 8.95
C HIS A 170 -16.31 -3.21 8.85
N TRP A 171 -15.28 -2.96 8.04
CA TRP A 171 -14.85 -1.61 7.66
C TRP A 171 -15.12 -1.33 6.19
N ASP A 172 -15.38 -0.05 5.89
CA ASP A 172 -15.58 0.40 4.53
C ASP A 172 -15.01 1.79 4.24
N SER A 173 -14.83 2.06 2.95
CA SER A 173 -14.57 3.38 2.42
C SER A 173 -15.30 3.60 1.10
N SER A 174 -15.44 4.88 0.71
CA SER A 174 -16.06 5.24 -0.56
C SER A 174 -15.25 6.27 -1.32
N VAL A 175 -15.23 6.17 -2.65
CA VAL A 175 -14.57 7.12 -3.56
C VAL A 175 -15.56 7.69 -4.58
N PRO A 176 -15.57 9.01 -4.83
CA PRO A 176 -16.40 9.60 -5.86
C PRO A 176 -15.85 9.31 -7.27
N VAL A 177 -16.76 9.02 -8.19
CA VAL A 177 -16.49 8.83 -9.61
C VAL A 177 -17.36 9.80 -10.43
N HIS A 178 -16.69 10.55 -11.30
CA HIS A 178 -17.30 11.52 -12.22
C HIS A 178 -17.18 10.99 -13.65
N LEU A 179 -18.30 10.60 -14.25
CA LEU A 179 -18.37 10.04 -15.60
C LEU A 179 -19.07 11.01 -16.55
N GLN A 180 -18.33 11.53 -17.52
CA GLN A 180 -18.88 12.36 -18.58
C GLN A 180 -19.20 11.51 -19.82
N VAL A 181 -20.46 11.48 -20.25
CA VAL A 181 -20.84 10.86 -21.52
C VAL A 181 -20.75 11.90 -22.64
N VAL A 182 -20.01 11.59 -23.70
CA VAL A 182 -19.79 12.51 -24.83
C VAL A 182 -20.33 11.93 -26.14
N PRO A 183 -20.72 12.78 -27.11
CA PRO A 183 -21.13 12.30 -28.42
C PRO A 183 -20.04 11.48 -29.12
N THR A 184 -20.42 10.48 -29.91
CA THR A 184 -19.51 9.62 -30.70
C THR A 184 -18.55 10.39 -31.61
N LYS A 185 -18.94 11.58 -32.07
CA LYS A 185 -18.12 12.43 -32.94
C LYS A 185 -17.00 13.16 -32.19
N VAL A 186 -17.09 13.24 -30.86
CA VAL A 186 -16.08 13.87 -30.02
C VAL A 186 -14.92 12.90 -29.82
N SER A 187 -13.71 13.33 -30.19
CA SER A 187 -12.47 12.56 -29.97
C SER A 187 -11.92 12.84 -28.59
N LEU A 188 -11.86 11.81 -27.74
CA LEU A 188 -11.23 11.88 -26.43
C LEU A 188 -9.70 11.91 -26.54
N PRO A 189 -8.98 12.51 -25.57
CA PRO A 189 -7.53 12.36 -25.46
C PRO A 189 -7.17 10.89 -25.33
N ARG A 190 -6.16 10.44 -26.07
CA ARG A 190 -5.68 9.06 -26.02
C ARG A 190 -4.21 8.99 -25.71
N PHE A 191 -3.85 8.34 -24.61
CA PHE A 191 -2.45 8.03 -24.32
C PHE A 191 -1.86 7.11 -25.39
N SER A 192 -0.57 7.31 -25.66
CA SER A 192 0.17 6.54 -26.67
C SER A 192 0.36 5.09 -26.23
N GLU A 193 0.54 4.88 -24.93
CA GLU A 193 0.64 3.57 -24.28
C GLU A 193 -0.53 3.35 -23.30
N PRO A 194 -1.00 2.11 -23.12
CA PRO A 194 -2.04 1.77 -22.15
C PRO A 194 -1.52 1.72 -20.69
N LEU A 195 -0.20 1.61 -20.52
CA LEU A 195 0.51 1.60 -19.24
C LEU A 195 1.93 2.11 -19.48
N TYR A 196 2.41 3.01 -18.63
CA TYR A 196 3.81 3.45 -18.65
C TYR A 196 4.57 2.79 -17.51
N THR A 197 5.83 2.43 -17.76
CA THR A 197 6.74 1.93 -16.72
C THR A 197 8.05 2.70 -16.79
N PHE A 198 8.46 3.26 -15.66
CA PHE A 198 9.70 4.01 -15.50
C PHE A 198 10.51 3.44 -14.33
N ALA A 199 11.76 3.86 -14.25
CA ALA A 199 12.60 3.58 -13.09
C ALA A 199 13.30 4.87 -12.66
N ALA A 200 13.20 5.21 -11.38
CA ALA A 200 13.82 6.37 -10.75
C ALA A 200 14.87 5.87 -9.76
N SER A 201 16.10 6.39 -9.85
CA SER A 201 17.11 6.17 -8.81
C SER A 201 16.79 7.06 -7.61
N GLU A 202 16.99 6.57 -6.40
CA GLU A 202 16.64 7.34 -5.19
C GLU A 202 17.53 8.57 -4.95
N ASP A 203 18.75 8.54 -5.51
CA ASP A 203 19.70 9.65 -5.52
C ASP A 203 19.37 10.76 -6.54
N LEU A 204 18.26 10.64 -7.28
CA LEU A 204 17.82 11.68 -8.21
C LEU A 204 17.44 12.97 -7.47
N PRO A 205 18.01 14.13 -7.86
CA PRO A 205 17.66 15.40 -7.24
C PRO A 205 16.24 15.84 -7.64
N ALA A 206 15.64 16.67 -6.80
CA ALA A 206 14.37 17.32 -7.12
C ALA A 206 14.48 18.11 -8.45
N GLY A 207 13.49 17.94 -9.32
CA GLY A 207 13.43 18.49 -10.67
C GLY A 207 13.96 17.56 -11.75
N ALA A 208 14.65 16.46 -11.41
CA ALA A 208 15.12 15.48 -12.39
C ALA A 208 13.95 14.81 -13.12
N GLU A 209 14.11 14.60 -14.42
CA GLU A 209 13.13 13.89 -15.25
C GLU A 209 13.27 12.37 -15.09
N VAL A 210 12.15 11.72 -14.81
CA VAL A 210 12.02 10.26 -14.63
C VAL A 210 11.56 9.60 -15.93
N GLY A 211 10.70 10.28 -16.68
CA GLY A 211 10.13 9.78 -17.92
C GLY A 211 9.13 10.74 -18.54
N LEU A 212 8.58 10.36 -19.68
CA LEU A 212 7.67 11.18 -20.47
C LEU A 212 6.40 10.38 -20.78
N VAL A 213 5.24 10.89 -20.36
CA VAL A 213 3.94 10.37 -20.81
C VAL A 213 3.43 11.20 -21.98
N LYS A 214 2.76 10.55 -22.94
CA LYS A 214 2.28 11.24 -24.14
C LYS A 214 0.85 10.82 -24.48
N ALA A 215 -0.03 11.80 -24.58
CA ALA A 215 -1.36 11.65 -25.15
C ALA A 215 -1.51 12.44 -26.46
N VAL A 216 -2.50 12.04 -27.26
CA VAL A 216 -2.87 12.64 -28.53
C VAL A 216 -4.34 13.07 -28.45
N ALA A 217 -4.62 14.31 -28.81
CA ALA A 217 -5.94 14.89 -28.89
C ALA A 217 -5.98 15.92 -30.02
N VAL A 218 -7.19 16.32 -30.42
CA VAL A 218 -7.38 17.39 -31.40
C VAL A 218 -7.00 18.76 -30.81
N GLU A 219 -7.38 18.96 -29.55
CA GLU A 219 -7.13 20.19 -28.79
C GLU A 219 -5.87 20.04 -27.92
N PRO A 220 -5.24 21.15 -27.49
CA PRO A 220 -4.09 21.11 -26.59
C PRO A 220 -4.39 20.34 -25.30
N ILE A 221 -3.44 19.48 -24.91
CA ILE A 221 -3.56 18.65 -23.72
C ILE A 221 -2.92 19.35 -22.52
N ILE A 222 -3.61 19.28 -21.39
CA ILE A 222 -3.09 19.62 -20.07
C ILE A 222 -3.00 18.33 -19.26
N TYR A 223 -1.79 17.97 -18.85
CA TYR A 223 -1.58 16.80 -18.01
C TYR A 223 -1.72 17.14 -16.53
N SER A 224 -2.23 16.21 -15.73
CA SER A 224 -2.24 16.33 -14.27
C SER A 224 -2.08 14.96 -13.61
N LEU A 225 -1.64 14.95 -12.35
CA LEU A 225 -1.61 13.72 -11.54
C LEU A 225 -2.94 13.59 -10.81
N VAL A 226 -3.49 12.38 -10.80
CA VAL A 226 -4.57 12.02 -9.88
C VAL A 226 -4.02 12.05 -8.47
N GLN A 227 -4.77 12.67 -7.55
CA GLN A 227 -4.36 12.75 -6.16
C GLN A 227 -4.45 11.37 -5.50
N GLY A 228 -3.28 10.84 -5.12
CA GLY A 228 -3.17 9.60 -4.36
C GLY A 228 -3.51 9.75 -2.89
N THR A 229 -3.77 8.62 -2.25
CA THR A 229 -4.14 8.48 -0.83
C THR A 229 -3.12 7.67 -0.03
N THR A 230 -2.26 6.89 -0.72
CA THR A 230 -1.20 6.07 -0.14
C THR A 230 0.17 6.59 -0.57
N MET A 231 1.23 6.17 0.12
CA MET A 231 2.60 6.53 -0.26
C MET A 231 2.90 6.08 -1.69
N ALA A 232 2.59 4.82 -2.02
CA ALA A 232 2.76 4.24 -3.35
C ALA A 232 1.91 4.93 -4.44
N SER A 233 0.77 5.54 -4.08
CA SER A 233 -0.04 6.33 -5.02
C SER A 233 0.31 7.81 -5.06
N ASN A 234 1.45 8.20 -4.49
CA ASN A 234 2.01 9.55 -4.52
C ASN A 234 1.22 10.59 -3.68
N LYS A 235 0.66 10.16 -2.54
CA LYS A 235 0.00 11.06 -1.56
C LYS A 235 0.87 12.25 -1.15
N ASP A 236 2.17 12.03 -0.98
CA ASP A 236 3.10 13.04 -0.47
C ASP A 236 3.67 13.95 -1.56
N GLY A 237 3.28 13.77 -2.83
CA GLY A 237 3.78 14.58 -3.95
C GLY A 237 5.28 14.38 -4.20
N VAL A 238 5.74 13.13 -4.08
CA VAL A 238 7.11 12.70 -4.40
C VAL A 238 7.40 12.88 -5.88
N PHE A 239 6.42 12.57 -6.75
CA PHE A 239 6.48 12.85 -8.17
C PHE A 239 5.57 14.00 -8.56
N THR A 240 6.02 14.78 -9.54
CA THR A 240 5.30 15.89 -10.15
C THR A 240 5.26 15.71 -11.66
N LEU A 241 4.33 16.37 -12.33
CA LEU A 241 4.15 16.24 -13.76
C LEU A 241 4.08 17.63 -14.40
N ASP A 242 4.88 17.84 -15.44
CA ASP A 242 4.80 19.05 -16.24
C ASP A 242 3.51 19.05 -17.08
N GLN A 243 2.67 20.04 -16.83
CA GLN A 243 1.31 20.11 -17.38
C GLN A 243 1.25 20.19 -18.91
N LYS A 244 2.31 20.66 -19.58
CA LYS A 244 2.31 20.88 -21.03
C LYS A 244 3.04 19.78 -21.79
N THR A 245 4.13 19.29 -21.22
CA THR A 245 5.01 18.33 -21.88
C THR A 245 4.69 16.89 -21.51
N GLY A 246 4.10 16.65 -20.34
CA GLY A 246 3.95 15.29 -19.80
C GLY A 246 5.24 14.74 -19.20
N SER A 247 6.25 15.59 -18.96
CA SER A 247 7.51 15.20 -18.31
C SER A 247 7.25 14.94 -16.82
N LEU A 248 7.42 13.68 -16.42
CA LEU A 248 7.31 13.23 -15.04
C LEU A 248 8.63 13.50 -14.33
N LYS A 249 8.59 14.19 -13.19
CA LYS A 249 9.76 14.67 -12.48
C LYS A 249 9.72 14.30 -11.01
N VAL A 250 10.90 14.19 -10.40
CA VAL A 250 11.06 14.07 -8.96
C VAL A 250 10.72 15.41 -8.30
N GLY A 251 9.72 15.45 -7.43
CA GLY A 251 9.34 16.63 -6.64
C GLY A 251 10.00 16.67 -5.26
N LYS A 252 10.13 15.50 -4.62
CA LYS A 252 10.80 15.31 -3.31
C LYS A 252 11.75 14.12 -3.38
N SER A 253 12.68 14.02 -2.44
CA SER A 253 13.57 12.86 -2.32
C SER A 253 12.77 11.56 -2.28
N VAL A 254 13.24 10.59 -3.05
CA VAL A 254 12.73 9.21 -3.04
C VAL A 254 13.66 8.40 -2.14
N ASP A 255 13.13 7.36 -1.50
CA ASP A 255 13.89 6.49 -0.60
C ASP A 255 13.45 5.03 -0.87
N HIS A 256 14.37 4.20 -1.32
CA HIS A 256 14.13 2.81 -1.69
C HIS A 256 13.76 1.97 -0.47
N GLU A 257 14.40 2.20 0.68
CA GLU A 257 14.14 1.48 1.92
C GLU A 257 12.71 1.70 2.42
N THR A 258 12.14 2.87 2.14
CA THR A 258 10.76 3.22 2.51
C THR A 258 9.73 2.83 1.46
N THR A 259 9.95 3.11 0.17
CA THR A 259 8.95 2.83 -0.89
C THR A 259 9.63 2.38 -2.18
N LYS A 260 9.55 1.07 -2.45
CA LYS A 260 10.23 0.42 -3.58
C LYS A 260 9.58 0.67 -4.94
N TRP A 261 8.30 0.99 -4.96
CA TRP A 261 7.55 1.23 -6.19
C TRP A 261 6.41 2.20 -5.95
N TYR A 262 6.07 2.94 -7.00
CA TYR A 262 4.91 3.79 -7.06
C TYR A 262 4.02 3.36 -8.22
N GLN A 263 2.71 3.45 -8.01
CA GLN A 263 1.73 3.31 -9.06
C GLN A 263 0.82 4.52 -8.98
N ILE A 264 0.94 5.41 -9.95
CA ILE A 264 0.22 6.68 -10.00
C ILE A 264 -0.66 6.71 -11.23
N ASP A 265 -1.71 7.52 -11.20
CA ASP A 265 -2.59 7.72 -12.35
C ASP A 265 -2.40 9.13 -12.90
N VAL A 266 -2.29 9.23 -14.22
CA VAL A 266 -2.14 10.49 -14.95
C VAL A 266 -3.42 10.77 -15.72
N LEU A 267 -3.90 12.01 -15.62
CA LEU A 267 -5.00 12.53 -16.42
C LEU A 267 -4.47 13.36 -17.59
N ALA A 268 -5.03 13.16 -18.77
CA ALA A 268 -4.91 14.07 -19.90
C ALA A 268 -6.24 14.81 -20.06
N HIS A 269 -6.21 16.12 -19.86
CA HIS A 269 -7.36 17.01 -20.03
C HIS A 269 -7.27 17.70 -21.38
N CYS A 270 -8.38 17.78 -22.11
CA CYS A 270 -8.55 18.75 -23.19
C CYS A 270 -9.95 19.33 -23.16
N SER A 271 -10.13 20.55 -23.65
CA SER A 271 -11.44 21.20 -23.69
C SER A 271 -12.00 21.15 -25.10
N HIS A 272 -13.26 20.72 -25.26
CA HIS A 272 -13.97 20.75 -26.53
C HIS A 272 -15.36 21.35 -26.34
N LEU A 273 -15.64 22.49 -26.98
CA LEU A 273 -16.94 23.17 -26.91
C LEU A 273 -17.43 23.36 -25.45
N GLU A 274 -16.56 23.86 -24.57
CA GLU A 274 -16.82 24.07 -23.13
C GLU A 274 -17.09 22.80 -22.32
N THR A 275 -16.88 21.61 -22.91
CA THR A 275 -16.88 20.33 -22.18
C THR A 275 -15.44 19.89 -21.94
N ASP A 276 -15.12 19.61 -20.68
CA ASP A 276 -13.83 19.03 -20.31
C ASP A 276 -13.81 17.53 -20.62
N LEU A 277 -12.93 17.14 -21.54
CA LEU A 277 -12.69 15.77 -21.94
C LEU A 277 -11.47 15.25 -21.19
N VAL A 278 -11.58 14.05 -20.64
CA VAL A 278 -10.51 13.45 -19.86
C VAL A 278 -10.27 12.00 -20.24
N SER A 279 -9.01 11.60 -20.20
CA SER A 279 -8.61 10.19 -20.16
C SER A 279 -7.56 9.96 -19.09
N LEU A 280 -7.47 8.71 -18.64
CA LEU A 280 -6.63 8.29 -17.53
C LEU A 280 -5.68 7.18 -17.99
N VAL A 281 -4.45 7.19 -17.49
CA VAL A 281 -3.48 6.09 -17.68
C VAL A 281 -2.72 5.82 -16.39
N SER A 282 -2.43 4.55 -16.14
CA SER A 282 -1.56 4.12 -15.04
C SER A 282 -0.08 4.30 -15.40
N VAL A 283 0.71 4.70 -14.42
CA VAL A 283 2.18 4.79 -14.51
C VAL A 283 2.80 4.06 -13.33
N ASN A 284 3.63 3.06 -13.64
CA ASN A 284 4.42 2.32 -12.66
C ASN A 284 5.83 2.90 -12.61
N ILE A 285 6.34 3.17 -11.41
CA ILE A 285 7.70 3.71 -11.22
C ILE A 285 8.42 2.79 -10.23
N GLN A 286 9.47 2.14 -10.70
CA GLN A 286 10.35 1.35 -9.83
C GLN A 286 11.42 2.26 -9.23
N VAL A 287 11.57 2.23 -7.91
CA VAL A 287 12.67 2.93 -7.22
C VAL A 287 13.89 2.02 -7.22
N LYS A 288 15.00 2.49 -7.79
CA LYS A 288 16.27 1.77 -7.77
C LYS A 288 17.03 2.09 -6.49
N ASP A 289 17.48 1.01 -5.87
CA ASP A 289 18.32 0.98 -4.67
C ASP A 289 19.72 1.51 -4.99
N VAL A 290 20.21 2.39 -4.12
CA VAL A 290 21.55 2.93 -4.03
C VAL A 290 22.07 2.60 -2.63
N ASN A 291 23.32 2.13 -2.54
CA ASN A 291 23.95 1.80 -1.27
C ASN A 291 24.28 3.05 -0.43
N ASP A 292 23.27 3.65 0.21
CA ASP A 292 23.33 4.84 1.06
C ASP A 292 23.22 4.52 2.57
N ASN A 293 22.84 3.28 2.89
CA ASN A 293 22.78 2.75 4.24
C ASN A 293 24.05 1.97 4.63
N HIS A 294 24.45 2.02 5.90
CA HIS A 294 25.62 1.30 6.41
C HIS A 294 25.21 0.12 7.31
N PRO A 295 26.01 -0.95 7.38
CA PRO A 295 25.71 -2.08 8.26
C PRO A 295 25.67 -1.66 9.74
N ILE A 296 24.64 -2.10 10.46
CA ILE A 296 24.49 -1.90 11.91
C ILE A 296 24.53 -3.23 12.65
N PHE A 297 25.23 -3.28 13.79
CA PHE A 297 25.26 -4.45 14.66
C PHE A 297 23.97 -4.54 15.50
N GLU A 298 23.42 -5.76 15.66
CA GLU A 298 22.20 -6.03 16.45
C GLU A 298 22.41 -5.75 17.96
N ALA A 299 23.64 -5.95 18.44
CA ALA A 299 24.02 -5.73 19.83
C ALA A 299 25.41 -5.10 19.94
N ASN A 300 25.58 -4.26 20.95
CA ASN A 300 26.90 -3.78 21.34
C ASN A 300 26.97 -3.61 22.87
N PRO A 301 27.77 -4.41 23.59
CA PRO A 301 28.61 -5.51 23.10
C PRO A 301 27.80 -6.80 22.86
N TYR A 302 28.29 -7.66 21.96
CA TYR A 302 27.87 -9.06 21.95
C TYR A 302 28.50 -9.78 23.15
N LYS A 303 27.68 -10.44 23.97
CA LYS A 303 28.15 -11.26 25.09
C LYS A 303 28.01 -12.72 24.72
N ALA A 304 29.11 -13.46 24.83
CA ALA A 304 29.13 -14.91 24.72
C ALA A 304 29.59 -15.50 26.04
N PHE A 305 28.98 -16.61 26.46
CA PHE A 305 29.39 -17.38 27.63
C PHE A 305 29.95 -18.70 27.13
N LEU A 306 31.21 -18.98 27.44
CA LEU A 306 31.88 -20.21 27.07
C LEU A 306 32.11 -21.04 28.34
N THR A 307 31.78 -22.33 28.30
CA THR A 307 32.24 -23.27 29.32
C THR A 307 33.69 -23.63 29.06
N GLU A 308 34.51 -23.68 30.10
CA GLU A 308 35.87 -24.22 29.97
C GLU A 308 35.84 -25.65 29.41
N ASN A 309 36.80 -25.97 28.53
CA ASN A 309 36.92 -27.26 27.82
C ASN A 309 35.89 -27.55 26.69
N MET A 310 35.25 -26.53 26.11
CA MET A 310 34.55 -26.74 24.81
C MET A 310 35.56 -27.21 23.74
N PRO A 311 35.25 -28.25 22.96
CA PRO A 311 36.10 -28.69 21.86
C PRO A 311 36.22 -27.59 20.80
N ALA A 312 37.42 -27.52 20.20
CA ALA A 312 37.75 -26.60 19.11
C ALA A 312 37.02 -26.95 17.81
#